data_AF-W6NNR5-F1
#
_entry.id   AF-W6NNR5-F1
#
_cell.length_a   1.000
_cell.length_b   1.000
_cell.length_c   1.000
_cell.angle_alpha   90.00
_cell.angle_beta   90.00
_cell.angle_gamma   90.00
#
_symmetry.space_group_name_H-M   'P 1'
#
loop_
_entity.id
_entity.type
_entity.pdbx_description
1 polymer ?
#
loop_
_entity_poly.entity_id
_entity_poly.type
_entity_poly.pdbx_seq_one_letter_code
_entity_poly.pdbx_strand_id
1 'polypeptide(L)'
;MIVRENPLIPNNELIILKEICKDCVIEYESMCRDITVLPSFEVFLQKCSGQKVISLPGIEVNYSFTEVQINQLFREAIEVVMCLNLRSTAIQNLLFPKLTRWQSCEKGKAAITVIDNPFLVNITFPSCQNNLCIESGIISGNPLLSPGFSQNIPVWCSNCELIPYVPGQFFLSYLV
;
A
#
# COMPACT_ATOMS: atom_id res chain seq x y z
N MET A 1 13.27 -21.80 -15.59
CA MET A 1 12.13 -20.92 -15.25
C MET A 1 12.47 -20.17 -13.98
N ILE A 2 12.12 -18.90 -13.89
CA ILE A 2 12.39 -18.04 -12.73
C ILE A 2 11.03 -17.51 -12.26
N VAL A 3 10.68 -17.75 -11.00
CA VAL A 3 9.49 -17.19 -10.35
C VAL A 3 9.98 -16.31 -9.21
N ARG A 4 9.63 -15.02 -9.24
CA ARG A 4 10.08 -14.04 -8.25
C ARG A 4 8.93 -13.18 -7.77
N GLU A 5 8.95 -12.89 -6.48
CA GLU A 5 8.11 -11.91 -5.78
C GLU A 5 6.59 -11.93 -6.07
N ASN A 6 5.98 -13.01 -6.58
CA ASN A 6 4.54 -13.01 -6.91
C ASN A 6 3.65 -13.25 -5.66
N PRO A 7 2.96 -12.25 -5.06
CA PRO A 7 2.12 -12.35 -3.87
C PRO A 7 0.89 -13.25 -4.01
N LEU A 8 0.46 -13.52 -5.23
CA LEU A 8 -0.77 -14.28 -5.49
C LEU A 8 -0.57 -15.79 -5.43
N ILE A 9 0.67 -16.27 -5.33
CA ILE A 9 0.96 -17.70 -5.20
C ILE A 9 1.11 -18.01 -3.72
N PRO A 10 0.25 -18.81 -3.09
CA PRO A 10 0.42 -19.20 -1.69
C PRO A 10 1.76 -19.91 -1.43
N ASN A 11 2.26 -19.84 -0.19
CA ASN A 11 3.54 -20.48 0.17
C ASN A 11 3.58 -22.00 -0.10
N ASN A 12 2.47 -22.71 0.14
CA ASN A 12 2.37 -24.15 -0.12
C ASN A 12 2.46 -24.50 -1.62
N GLU A 13 1.91 -23.67 -2.51
CA GLU A 13 2.03 -23.87 -3.96
C GLU A 13 3.46 -23.66 -4.45
N LEU A 14 4.21 -22.76 -3.81
CA LEU A 14 5.60 -22.54 -4.18
C LEU A 14 6.50 -23.73 -3.82
N ILE A 15 6.22 -24.41 -2.70
CA ILE A 15 6.88 -25.67 -2.33
C ILE A 15 6.68 -26.70 -3.44
N ILE A 16 5.44 -26.86 -3.91
CA ILE A 16 5.10 -27.76 -5.02
C ILE A 16 5.85 -27.36 -6.30
N LEU A 17 5.89 -26.06 -6.63
CA LEU A 17 6.63 -25.55 -7.79
C LEU A 17 8.13 -25.86 -7.71
N LYS A 18 8.73 -25.81 -6.51
CA LYS A 18 10.14 -26.17 -6.31
C LYS A 18 10.39 -27.67 -6.48
N GLU A 19 9.44 -28.51 -6.07
CA GLU A 19 9.51 -29.96 -6.28
C GLU A 19 9.41 -30.33 -7.78
N ILE A 20 8.50 -29.66 -8.50
CA ILE A 20 8.31 -29.85 -9.95
C ILE A 20 9.55 -29.36 -10.72
N CYS A 21 10.13 -28.22 -10.31
CA CYS A 21 11.31 -27.65 -10.96
C CYS A 21 12.46 -27.42 -9.96
N LYS A 22 13.24 -28.48 -9.71
CA LYS A 22 14.35 -28.46 -8.76
C LYS A 22 15.43 -27.42 -9.12
N ASP A 23 15.69 -27.24 -10.41
CA ASP A 23 16.69 -26.30 -10.94
C ASP A 23 16.18 -24.87 -11.09
N CYS A 24 14.90 -24.61 -10.83
CA CYS A 24 14.37 -23.25 -10.86
C CYS A 24 14.94 -22.42 -9.71
N VAL A 25 15.40 -21.21 -10.01
CA VAL A 25 15.65 -20.19 -9.01
C VAL A 25 14.30 -19.60 -8.64
N ILE A 26 13.88 -19.87 -7.43
CA ILE A 26 12.64 -19.35 -6.88
C ILE A 26 13.12 -18.48 -5.68
N GLU A 27 13.01 -17.14 -5.78
CA GLU A 27 13.35 -16.17 -4.72
C GLU A 27 12.05 -15.55 -4.13
N TYR A 28 11.55 -16.03 -2.99
CA TYR A 28 10.16 -15.71 -2.57
C TYR A 28 9.77 -16.07 -1.11
N GLU A 29 10.68 -16.54 -0.25
CA GLU A 29 10.32 -16.78 1.16
C GLU A 29 10.05 -15.44 1.86
N SER A 30 8.79 -15.02 1.90
CA SER A 30 8.33 -13.91 2.73
C SER A 30 7.60 -14.46 3.95
N MET A 31 8.01 -14.00 5.13
CA MET A 31 7.31 -14.29 6.39
C MET A 31 6.01 -13.50 6.53
N CYS A 32 5.74 -12.59 5.61
CA CYS A 32 4.54 -11.75 5.56
C CYS A 32 3.67 -12.06 4.34
N ARG A 33 3.48 -13.35 4.07
CA ARG A 33 2.59 -13.87 3.04
C ARG A 33 1.46 -14.68 3.68
N ASP A 34 0.28 -14.65 3.05
CA ASP A 34 -0.90 -15.43 3.45
C ASP A 34 -1.33 -15.19 4.90
N ILE A 35 -1.18 -13.95 5.39
CA ILE A 35 -1.70 -13.57 6.70
C ILE A 35 -3.22 -13.47 6.57
N THR A 36 -3.94 -14.39 7.22
CA THR A 36 -5.40 -14.50 7.20
C THR A 36 -6.09 -13.93 8.44
N VAL A 37 -5.31 -13.56 9.45
CA VAL A 37 -5.77 -12.87 10.67
C VAL A 37 -4.79 -11.75 10.98
N LEU A 38 -5.30 -10.54 11.23
CA LEU A 38 -4.47 -9.38 11.55
C LEU A 38 -3.76 -9.62 12.90
N PRO A 39 -2.42 -9.81 12.92
CA PRO A 39 -1.69 -10.00 14.16
C PRO A 39 -1.50 -8.65 14.86
N SER A 40 -1.14 -8.63 16.16
CA SER A 40 -0.84 -7.36 16.86
C SER A 40 0.17 -6.51 16.10
N PHE A 41 0.15 -5.20 16.33
CA PHE A 41 1.01 -4.26 15.63
C PHE A 41 2.51 -4.63 15.70
N GLU A 42 3.00 -5.02 16.88
CA GLU A 42 4.40 -5.41 17.08
C GLU A 42 4.76 -6.67 16.28
N VAL A 43 3.88 -7.68 16.32
CA VAL A 43 4.08 -8.92 15.56
C VAL A 43 4.02 -8.65 14.07
N PHE A 44 3.12 -7.77 13.63
CA PHE A 44 2.99 -7.35 12.24
C PHE A 44 4.28 -6.69 11.75
N LEU A 45 4.77 -5.66 12.45
CA LEU A 45 6.03 -4.99 12.08
C LEU A 45 7.21 -5.96 12.09
N GLN A 46 7.34 -6.79 13.13
CA GLN A 46 8.44 -7.75 13.21
C GLN A 46 8.46 -8.73 12.03
N LYS A 47 7.29 -9.22 11.59
CA LYS A 47 7.20 -10.18 10.49
C LYS A 47 7.34 -9.54 9.11
N CYS A 48 6.79 -8.34 8.94
CA CYS A 48 6.58 -7.73 7.62
C CYS A 48 7.62 -6.68 7.24
N SER A 49 8.29 -6.05 8.21
CA SER A 49 9.34 -5.09 7.90
C SER A 49 10.48 -5.70 7.09
N GLY A 50 10.86 -5.01 6.02
CA GLY A 50 11.94 -5.45 5.12
C GLY A 50 11.57 -6.62 4.21
N GLN A 51 10.33 -7.12 4.26
CA GLN A 51 9.89 -8.16 3.34
C GLN A 51 9.64 -7.57 1.95
N LYS A 52 10.10 -8.27 0.91
CA LYS A 52 9.84 -7.89 -0.49
C LYS A 52 8.38 -8.06 -0.90
N VAL A 53 7.70 -9.03 -0.27
CA VAL A 53 6.29 -9.34 -0.54
C VAL A 53 5.49 -9.25 0.75
N ILE A 54 4.41 -8.49 0.73
CA ILE A 54 3.49 -8.32 1.86
C ILE A 54 2.08 -8.68 1.37
N SER A 55 1.47 -9.74 1.92
CA SER A 55 0.15 -10.22 1.47
C SER A 55 -0.77 -10.52 2.66
N LEU A 56 -1.81 -9.70 2.79
CA LEU A 56 -2.87 -9.76 3.80
C LEU A 56 -4.24 -9.74 3.08
N PRO A 57 -4.60 -10.80 2.33
CA PRO A 57 -5.86 -10.84 1.60
C PRO A 57 -7.07 -10.82 2.56
N GLY A 58 -8.09 -10.05 2.22
CA GLY A 58 -9.31 -9.91 3.02
C GLY A 58 -9.18 -9.12 4.33
N ILE A 59 -8.04 -8.47 4.58
CA ILE A 59 -7.77 -7.77 5.85
C ILE A 59 -7.45 -6.29 5.61
N GLU A 60 -8.22 -5.43 6.28
CA GLU A 60 -7.92 -4.00 6.37
C GLU A 60 -6.95 -3.70 7.52
N VAL A 61 -5.84 -3.02 7.21
CA VAL A 61 -4.80 -2.63 8.16
C VAL A 61 -5.07 -1.21 8.65
N ASN A 62 -5.46 -1.09 9.92
CA ASN A 62 -5.93 0.16 10.55
C ASN A 62 -5.03 0.63 11.70
N TYR A 63 -3.75 0.27 11.68
CA TYR A 63 -2.82 0.67 12.74
C TYR A 63 -2.45 2.14 12.68
N SER A 64 -2.18 2.73 13.84
CA SER A 64 -1.60 4.07 13.94
C SER A 64 -0.10 4.00 13.75
N PHE A 65 0.36 4.20 12.51
CA PHE A 65 1.78 4.21 12.19
C PHE A 65 2.42 5.58 12.43
N THR A 66 3.67 5.55 12.88
CA THR A 66 4.61 6.66 12.71
C THR A 66 5.28 6.58 11.34
N GLU A 67 5.86 7.69 10.88
CA GLU A 67 6.60 7.73 9.61
C GLU A 67 7.77 6.72 9.59
N VAL A 68 8.48 6.58 10.72
CA VAL A 68 9.57 5.60 10.86
C VAL A 68 9.06 4.16 10.66
N GLN A 69 7.91 3.82 11.21
CA GLN A 69 7.35 2.48 11.13
C GLN A 69 6.82 2.15 9.73
N ILE A 70 6.14 3.09 9.05
CA ILE A 70 5.75 2.94 7.65
C ILE A 70 6.98 2.74 6.76
N ASN A 71 8.00 3.57 6.95
CA ASN A 71 9.24 3.47 6.18
C ASN A 71 9.92 2.12 6.42
N GLN A 72 10.02 1.69 7.67
CA GLN A 72 10.59 0.38 8.02
C GLN A 72 9.79 -0.78 7.40
N LEU A 73 8.46 -0.67 7.38
CA LEU A 73 7.57 -1.68 6.81
C LEU A 73 7.77 -1.82 5.29
N PHE A 74 7.77 -0.71 4.56
CA PHE A 74 7.71 -0.71 3.10
C PHE A 74 9.04 -0.44 2.38
N ARG A 75 10.15 -0.23 3.10
CA ARG A 75 11.47 0.08 2.51
C ARG A 75 11.91 -0.90 1.41
N GLU A 76 11.59 -2.18 1.60
CA GLU A 76 11.99 -3.25 0.69
C GLU A 76 10.82 -3.85 -0.09
N ALA A 77 9.58 -3.39 0.17
CA ALA A 77 8.38 -3.95 -0.43
C ALA A 77 8.33 -3.64 -1.93
N ILE A 78 8.21 -4.70 -2.73
CA ILE A 78 8.08 -4.67 -4.19
C ILE A 78 6.63 -4.94 -4.56
N GLU A 79 6.01 -5.89 -3.87
CA GLU A 79 4.73 -6.47 -4.20
C GLU A 79 3.83 -6.54 -2.96
N VAL A 80 2.65 -5.92 -3.03
CA VAL A 80 1.75 -5.76 -1.89
C VAL A 80 0.32 -6.18 -2.25
N VAL A 81 -0.32 -6.96 -1.38
CA VAL A 81 -1.76 -7.23 -1.37
C VAL A 81 -2.28 -6.82 0.01
N MET A 82 -2.90 -5.65 0.12
CA MET A 82 -3.31 -5.07 1.39
C MET A 82 -4.29 -3.92 1.16
N CYS A 83 -5.23 -3.72 2.09
CA CYS A 83 -5.98 -2.47 2.24
C CYS A 83 -5.39 -1.69 3.41
N LEU A 84 -4.51 -0.72 3.16
CA LEU A 84 -3.87 0.09 4.19
C LEU A 84 -4.66 1.37 4.45
N ASN A 85 -5.03 1.63 5.71
CA ASN A 85 -5.76 2.82 6.11
C ASN A 85 -4.88 3.73 6.99
N LEU A 86 -4.46 4.87 6.44
CA LEU A 86 -3.72 5.93 7.13
C LEU A 86 -4.62 7.13 7.35
N ARG A 87 -5.19 7.20 8.56
CA ARG A 87 -6.14 8.25 8.96
C ARG A 87 -5.58 9.05 10.11
N SER A 88 -5.65 10.38 10.02
CA SER A 88 -5.30 11.29 11.12
C SER A 88 -3.91 11.04 11.72
N THR A 89 -2.94 10.69 10.88
CA THR A 89 -1.56 10.43 11.28
C THR A 89 -0.72 11.70 11.26
N ALA A 90 0.41 11.67 11.97
CA ALA A 90 1.40 12.74 11.96
C ALA A 90 2.48 12.59 10.87
N ILE A 91 2.25 11.71 9.89
CA ILE A 91 3.22 11.43 8.82
C ILE A 91 3.32 12.62 7.88
N GLN A 92 4.54 12.99 7.51
CA GLN A 92 4.82 14.06 6.56
C GLN A 92 5.10 13.51 5.16
N ASN A 93 5.83 12.40 5.07
CA ASN A 93 6.25 11.81 3.81
C ASN A 93 5.95 10.32 3.77
N LEU A 94 5.20 9.91 2.75
CA LEU A 94 5.01 8.51 2.41
C LEU A 94 5.92 8.14 1.23
N LEU A 95 6.90 7.26 1.47
CA LEU A 95 7.86 6.83 0.46
C LEU A 95 7.85 5.31 0.32
N PHE A 96 7.54 4.83 -0.88
CA PHE A 96 7.51 3.41 -1.22
C PHE A 96 8.54 3.15 -2.34
N PRO A 97 9.83 3.00 -1.98
CA PRO A 97 10.93 3.18 -2.94
C PRO A 97 11.01 2.08 -4.00
N LYS A 98 10.63 0.85 -3.66
CA LYS A 98 10.80 -0.35 -4.51
C LYS A 98 9.48 -0.94 -5.02
N LEU A 99 8.36 -0.32 -4.67
CA LEU A 99 7.04 -0.84 -5.01
C LEU A 99 6.82 -0.82 -6.53
N THR A 100 6.42 -1.96 -7.07
CA THR A 100 6.04 -2.12 -8.48
C THR A 100 4.60 -2.56 -8.65
N ARG A 101 3.98 -3.16 -7.62
CA ARG A 101 2.57 -3.55 -7.65
C ARG A 101 1.94 -3.55 -6.24
N TRP A 102 0.77 -2.96 -6.12
CA TRP A 102 -0.07 -2.92 -4.93
C TRP A 102 -1.52 -3.17 -5.30
N GLN A 103 -2.02 -4.33 -4.86
CA GLN A 103 -3.40 -4.74 -5.01
C GLN A 103 -4.17 -4.57 -3.70
N SER A 104 -5.46 -4.31 -3.84
CA SER A 104 -6.38 -4.27 -2.73
C SER A 104 -6.47 -5.64 -2.08
N CYS A 105 -6.71 -5.65 -0.77
CA CYS A 105 -6.96 -6.88 -0.03
C CYS A 105 -8.27 -7.57 -0.46
N GLU A 106 -9.24 -6.81 -1.00
CA GLU A 106 -10.54 -7.31 -1.41
C GLU A 106 -11.19 -6.42 -2.49
N LYS A 107 -12.05 -7.02 -3.33
CA LYS A 107 -12.80 -6.28 -4.36
C LYS A 107 -13.66 -5.18 -3.74
N GLY A 108 -13.61 -3.99 -4.34
CA GLY A 108 -14.39 -2.83 -3.89
C GLY A 108 -13.76 -2.07 -2.72
N LYS A 109 -12.62 -2.52 -2.18
CA LYS A 109 -11.82 -1.78 -1.20
C LYS A 109 -10.67 -1.04 -1.88
N ALA A 110 -10.26 0.08 -1.31
CA ALA A 110 -9.07 0.79 -1.73
C ALA A 110 -7.81 0.07 -1.24
N ALA A 111 -6.79 -0.07 -2.09
CA ALA A 111 -5.50 -0.65 -1.68
C ALA A 111 -4.79 0.26 -0.67
N ILE A 112 -4.92 1.58 -0.83
CA ILE A 112 -4.42 2.57 0.11
C ILE A 112 -5.44 3.69 0.34
N THR A 113 -5.70 4.01 1.61
CA THR A 113 -6.55 5.12 2.04
C THR A 113 -5.70 6.09 2.85
N VAL A 114 -5.65 7.35 2.46
CA VAL A 114 -4.87 8.40 3.12
C VAL A 114 -5.78 9.60 3.37
N ILE A 115 -6.34 9.67 4.58
CA ILE A 115 -7.41 10.62 4.90
C ILE A 115 -7.06 11.47 6.12
N ASP A 116 -7.31 12.78 6.03
CA ASP A 116 -7.22 13.74 7.14
C ASP A 116 -5.85 13.74 7.85
N ASN A 117 -4.75 13.62 7.10
CA ASN A 117 -3.39 13.69 7.65
C ASN A 117 -2.88 15.13 7.54
N PRO A 118 -2.91 15.93 8.64
CA PRO A 118 -2.71 17.37 8.58
C PRO A 118 -1.29 17.80 8.18
N PHE A 119 -0.30 16.91 8.35
CA PHE A 119 1.10 17.21 8.08
C PHE A 119 1.63 16.55 6.80
N LEU A 120 0.80 15.79 6.08
CA LEU A 120 1.24 15.05 4.90
C LEU A 120 1.54 16.00 3.75
N VAL A 121 2.80 16.02 3.31
CA VAL A 121 3.31 16.89 2.24
C VAL A 121 3.42 16.13 0.93
N ASN A 122 3.83 14.86 0.98
CA ASN A 122 4.16 14.08 -0.20
C ASN A 122 3.85 12.58 -0.05
N ILE A 123 3.47 11.97 -1.17
CA ILE A 123 3.35 10.52 -1.35
C ILE A 123 4.11 10.17 -2.63
N THR A 124 5.10 9.29 -2.56
CA THR A 124 5.98 9.00 -3.70
C THR A 124 6.20 7.51 -3.91
N PHE A 125 6.11 7.10 -5.18
CA PHE A 125 6.32 5.73 -5.64
C PHE A 125 7.36 5.70 -6.77
N PRO A 126 8.66 5.84 -6.47
CA PRO A 126 9.71 6.01 -7.49
C PRO A 126 9.84 4.85 -8.49
N SER A 127 9.46 3.63 -8.07
CA SER A 127 9.56 2.43 -8.90
C SER A 127 8.27 2.09 -9.66
N CYS A 128 7.20 2.85 -9.49
CA CYS A 128 5.99 2.67 -10.28
C CYS A 128 6.20 3.21 -11.70
N GLN A 129 6.11 2.33 -12.70
CA GLN A 129 6.38 2.68 -14.11
C GLN A 129 5.10 2.84 -14.95
N ASN A 130 3.94 2.49 -14.42
CA ASN A 130 2.66 2.55 -15.13
C ASN A 130 1.49 2.73 -14.15
N ASN A 131 0.34 3.07 -14.70
CA ASN A 131 -0.91 3.37 -13.98
C ASN A 131 -1.61 2.16 -13.35
N LEU A 132 -1.02 0.96 -13.45
CA LEU A 132 -1.48 -0.27 -12.82
C LEU A 132 -0.60 -0.66 -11.63
N CYS A 133 0.37 0.18 -11.25
CA CYS A 133 1.22 -0.05 -10.09
C CYS A 133 0.38 -0.12 -8.80
N ILE A 134 -0.61 0.75 -8.66
CA ILE A 134 -1.55 0.72 -7.54
C ILE A 134 -2.96 0.53 -8.09
N GLU A 135 -3.64 -0.52 -7.62
CA GLU A 135 -4.96 -0.90 -8.12
C GLU A 135 -6.00 0.18 -7.86
N SER A 136 -6.02 0.72 -6.64
CA SER A 136 -7.02 1.71 -6.19
C SER A 136 -6.53 2.48 -4.96
N GLY A 137 -7.06 3.69 -4.77
CA GLY A 137 -6.71 4.51 -3.61
C GLY A 137 -7.70 5.64 -3.34
N ILE A 138 -7.78 6.07 -2.09
CA ILE A 138 -8.59 7.22 -1.68
C ILE A 138 -7.71 8.18 -0.91
N ILE A 139 -7.58 9.41 -1.42
CA ILE A 139 -6.74 10.45 -0.83
C ILE A 139 -7.63 11.67 -0.60
N SER A 140 -7.87 12.03 0.65
CA SER A 140 -8.82 13.11 0.99
C SER A 140 -8.40 13.88 2.23
N GLY A 141 -8.72 15.19 2.29
CA GLY A 141 -8.59 15.96 3.52
C GLY A 141 -7.15 16.19 4.00
N ASN A 142 -6.14 16.04 3.13
CA ASN A 142 -4.72 16.28 3.48
C ASN A 142 -4.32 17.71 3.05
N PRO A 143 -4.28 18.70 3.98
CA PRO A 143 -4.18 20.12 3.65
C PRO A 143 -2.82 20.56 3.11
N LEU A 144 -1.73 19.88 3.47
CA LEU A 144 -0.37 20.22 3.05
C LEU A 144 0.13 19.42 1.85
N LEU A 145 -0.71 18.52 1.32
CA LEU A 145 -0.32 17.68 0.19
C LEU A 145 -0.10 18.58 -1.04
N SER A 146 1.06 18.43 -1.68
CA SER A 146 1.50 19.33 -2.75
C SER A 146 0.40 19.58 -3.80
N PRO A 147 0.14 20.83 -4.22
CA PRO A 147 -0.88 21.14 -5.22
C PRO A 147 -0.69 20.42 -6.56
N GLY A 148 0.54 20.07 -6.91
CA GLY A 148 0.87 19.31 -8.13
C GLY A 148 0.70 17.79 -7.99
N PHE A 149 0.37 17.28 -6.80
CA PHE A 149 0.29 15.84 -6.53
C PHE A 149 -0.73 15.12 -7.42
N SER A 150 -1.87 15.75 -7.66
CA SER A 150 -2.96 15.22 -8.51
C SER A 150 -2.50 14.85 -9.92
N GLN A 151 -1.56 15.60 -10.48
CA GLN A 151 -1.03 15.37 -11.83
C GLN A 151 -0.19 14.09 -11.92
N ASN A 152 0.36 13.64 -10.80
CA ASN A 152 1.20 12.44 -10.73
C ASN A 152 0.39 11.17 -10.47
N ILE A 153 -0.84 11.26 -9.94
CA ILE A 153 -1.66 10.08 -9.62
C ILE A 153 -1.88 9.18 -10.85
N PRO A 154 -2.28 9.70 -12.03
CA PRO A 154 -2.52 8.87 -13.21
C PRO A 154 -1.26 8.14 -13.73
N VAL A 155 -0.06 8.52 -13.28
CA VAL A 155 1.20 7.85 -13.66
C VAL A 155 1.30 6.47 -13.01
N TRP A 156 0.76 6.30 -11.81
CA TRP A 156 0.92 5.07 -11.01
C TRP A 156 -0.38 4.44 -10.53
N CYS A 157 -1.54 5.10 -10.66
CA CYS A 157 -2.84 4.56 -10.27
C CYS A 157 -3.96 4.96 -11.23
N SER A 158 -4.74 3.97 -11.63
CA SER A 158 -5.87 4.13 -12.56
C SER A 158 -7.21 4.33 -11.85
N ASN A 159 -7.38 3.77 -10.63
CA ASN A 159 -8.62 3.88 -9.86
C ASN A 159 -8.39 4.61 -8.53
N CYS A 160 -7.61 5.69 -8.55
CA CYS A 160 -7.39 6.53 -7.38
C CYS A 160 -8.28 7.76 -7.42
N GLU A 161 -8.95 8.03 -6.30
CA GLU A 161 -9.74 9.23 -6.08
C GLU A 161 -8.96 10.19 -5.20
N LEU A 162 -8.82 11.43 -5.68
CA LEU A 162 -8.28 12.54 -4.89
C LEU A 162 -9.39 13.55 -4.65
N ILE A 163 -9.70 13.79 -3.38
CA ILE A 163 -10.61 14.84 -2.93
C ILE A 163 -9.75 15.92 -2.26
N PRO A 164 -9.49 17.06 -2.93
CA PRO A 164 -8.66 18.12 -2.38
C PRO A 164 -9.22 18.65 -1.07
N TYR A 165 -8.34 19.03 -0.14
CA TYR A 165 -8.76 19.77 1.04
C TYR A 165 -9.20 21.18 0.64
N VAL A 166 -10.41 21.57 1.04
CA VAL A 166 -10.93 22.93 0.87
C VAL A 166 -11.13 23.54 2.26
N PRO A 167 -10.32 24.53 2.67
CA PRO A 167 -10.54 25.21 3.94
C PRO A 167 -11.86 25.99 3.91
N GLY A 168 -12.79 25.66 4.82
CA GLY A 168 -13.97 26.48 5.08
C GLY A 168 -15.22 26.23 4.25
N GLN A 169 -15.47 25.00 3.76
CA GLN A 169 -16.76 24.67 3.15
C GLN A 169 -17.86 24.58 4.22
N PHE A 170 -18.38 25.74 4.64
CA PHE A 170 -19.74 25.84 5.14
C PHE A 170 -20.66 25.26 4.06
N PHE A 171 -21.56 24.36 4.45
CA PHE A 171 -22.73 24.02 3.66
C PHE A 171 -23.51 25.31 3.36
N LEU A 172 -23.24 25.95 2.22
CA LEU A 172 -24.23 26.77 1.54
C LEU A 172 -24.98 25.85 0.58
N SER A 173 -25.86 25.02 1.14
CA SER A 173 -26.94 24.43 0.38
C SER A 173 -28.27 24.71 1.08
N TYR A 174 -29.05 25.53 0.38
CA TYR A 174 -30.46 25.91 0.58
C TYR A 174 -30.77 27.08 1.51
N LEU A 175 -30.53 28.31 1.03
CA LEU A 175 -31.54 29.35 1.08
C LEU A 175 -31.57 30.14 -0.25
N VAL A 176 -32.80 30.25 -0.76
CA VAL A 176 -33.31 30.92 -1.98
C VAL A 176 -33.28 30.09 -3.26
#